data_AF-A0A7Y4M5A3-F1
#
_entry.id   AF-A0A7Y4M5A3-F1
#
_cell.length_a   1.000
_cell.length_b   1.000
_cell.length_c   1.000
_cell.angle_alpha   90.00
_cell.angle_beta   90.00
_cell.angle_gamma   90.00
#
_symmetry.space_group_name_H-M   'P 1'
#
loop_
_entity.id
_entity.type
_entity.pdbx_description
1 polymer ?
#
loop_
_entity_poly.entity_id
_entity_poly.type
_entity_poly.pdbx_seq_one_letter_code
_entity_poly.pdbx_strand_id
1 'polypeptide(L)'
;MVNALVIRRNTQLEKAQRALRAAQYVRMSTDFQRYSIQNQAAAIAAYAQQRNLTIVRTYVDEGRSGLRIKGRPGLIELIEDVQSGTADFDHILVYDVSRWGRFQDVDESAHYEFVCKRNGIKVAYCAEQFENDGSLVSSVVKNIKRVMAAEYSRELGVKVHTGQSRVAALGYRVGGPLTFGLRRELIDESAGPKGRLKKGERKALQTDRVRLQPGSEEETAIVKWIFHQFVVERKSYSQIARELNQAKITNQGRPWSGAMIRIILVNENYIGNIVYNRTTRPIGQKLISNPRDRWIRGLAFIDPIVDPKLFARAQKILAERRIQIPEDQMLLRLRTALHRKGKLSWTIIDNTPGLPAASTYWEHFGTLRKIYSLLGYDPSRYCDWIDSRVYWSDVLVKHATQVAEALTIDQKANAVVEQNGAGLMANGKLRITFLVARHLPKRNPSPQWRARRGKISAGVLIVFRLNELNKGIKDYVVIPASWGTGAYVALSDKVLAREKAVRVDSLDEVIREIKTRLMETDHAVPTKPSRQNKRRKLSRSKTKNGGGRH
;
A
#
# COMPACT_ATOMS: atom_id res chain seq x y z
N MET A 1 52.91 -8.26 19.71
CA MET A 1 51.86 -9.26 19.41
C MET A 1 50.55 -8.73 19.94
N VAL A 2 49.61 -8.48 19.02
CA VAL A 2 48.34 -7.80 19.27
C VAL A 2 47.33 -8.84 19.77
N ASN A 3 46.91 -8.74 21.03
CA ASN A 3 45.77 -9.49 21.54
C ASN A 3 44.50 -8.91 20.92
N ALA A 4 44.08 -9.50 19.80
CA ALA A 4 42.80 -9.23 19.19
C ALA A 4 41.68 -9.75 20.11
N LEU A 5 40.95 -8.83 20.75
CA LEU A 5 39.68 -9.11 21.41
C LEU A 5 38.66 -9.57 20.37
N VAL A 6 38.40 -10.87 20.34
CA VAL A 6 37.34 -11.48 19.54
C VAL A 6 35.99 -11.02 20.09
N ILE A 7 35.31 -10.11 19.40
CA ILE A 7 33.93 -9.73 19.69
C ILE A 7 33.04 -10.92 19.30
N ARG A 8 32.60 -11.71 20.29
CA ARG A 8 31.58 -12.74 20.10
C ARG A 8 30.22 -12.08 19.84
N ARG A 9 29.59 -12.42 18.71
CA ARG A 9 28.20 -12.09 18.36
C ARG A 9 27.22 -12.83 19.28
N ASN A 10 27.06 -12.35 20.51
CA ASN A 10 25.90 -12.47 21.40
C ASN A 10 26.29 -12.03 22.82
N THR A 11 26.71 -10.78 22.96
CA THR A 11 26.94 -10.17 24.28
C THR A 11 25.66 -9.46 24.70
N GLN A 12 24.85 -10.11 25.55
CA GLN A 12 23.91 -9.37 26.39
C GLN A 12 24.77 -8.49 27.32
N LEU A 13 24.91 -7.21 26.96
CA LEU A 13 25.54 -6.22 27.84
C LEU A 13 24.81 -6.23 29.19
N GLU A 14 25.57 -6.27 30.29
CA GLU A 14 24.99 -6.20 31.64
C GLU A 14 24.18 -4.90 31.81
N LYS A 15 23.10 -4.96 32.60
CA LYS A 15 22.16 -3.85 32.81
C LYS A 15 22.86 -2.55 33.26
N ALA A 16 23.94 -2.66 34.03
CA ALA A 16 24.75 -1.53 34.48
C ALA A 16 25.54 -0.85 33.32
N GLN A 17 26.03 -1.62 32.34
CA GLN A 17 26.73 -1.08 31.17
C GLN A 17 25.78 -0.43 30.16
N ARG A 18 24.49 -0.81 30.20
CA ARG A 18 23.43 -0.18 29.39
C ARG A 18 22.96 1.15 29.97
N ALA A 19 23.09 1.37 31.27
CA ALA A 19 22.49 2.49 32.03
C ALA A 19 22.94 3.91 31.61
N LEU A 20 23.98 4.02 30.78
CA LEU A 20 24.56 5.28 30.30
C LEU A 20 24.61 5.35 28.76
N ARG A 21 23.88 4.48 28.07
CA ARG A 21 23.92 4.37 26.61
C ARG A 21 22.61 4.84 26.02
N ALA A 22 22.69 5.68 25.00
CA ALA A 22 21.54 6.28 24.34
C ALA A 22 21.50 5.98 22.84
N ALA A 23 20.32 5.74 22.30
CA ALA A 23 20.04 5.91 20.89
C ALA A 23 19.57 7.34 20.62
N GLN A 24 19.99 7.94 19.51
CA GLN A 24 19.37 9.17 19.02
C GLN A 24 18.39 8.88 17.88
N TYR A 25 17.27 9.58 17.88
CA TYR A 25 16.30 9.55 16.79
C TYR A 25 16.10 10.96 16.22
N VAL A 26 16.40 11.12 14.94
CA VAL A 26 16.34 12.39 14.21
C VAL A 26 15.46 12.27 12.98
N ARG A 27 14.68 13.33 12.70
CA ARG A 27 13.74 13.34 11.58
C ARG A 27 13.69 14.69 10.88
N MET A 28 13.57 14.67 9.56
CA MET A 28 13.30 15.84 8.72
C MET A 28 11.95 15.66 8.00
N SER A 29 11.10 16.70 8.03
CA SER A 29 9.77 16.64 7.42
C SER A 29 9.78 16.88 5.90
N THR A 30 10.78 17.60 5.37
CA THR A 30 10.94 17.92 3.94
C THR A 30 12.40 18.24 3.59
N ASP A 31 12.86 17.77 2.43
CA ASP A 31 14.24 17.87 1.90
C ASP A 31 14.87 19.29 1.88
N PHE A 32 14.04 20.34 1.97
CA PHE A 32 14.50 21.74 1.96
C PHE A 32 15.14 22.20 3.28
N GLN A 33 15.12 21.39 4.34
CA GLN A 33 15.71 21.73 5.63
C GLN A 33 17.12 21.14 5.79
N ARG A 34 18.05 21.55 4.91
CA ARG A 34 19.42 20.98 4.77
C ARG A 34 20.23 20.82 6.07
N TYR A 35 19.97 21.66 7.08
CA TYR A 35 20.69 21.63 8.36
C TYR A 35 19.85 21.14 9.56
N SER A 36 18.61 20.71 9.32
CA SER A 36 17.71 20.36 10.44
C SER A 36 18.11 19.09 11.18
N ILE A 37 18.77 18.14 10.52
CA ILE A 37 19.22 16.89 11.17
C ILE A 37 20.46 17.17 12.02
N GLN A 38 21.41 17.95 11.49
CA GLN A 38 22.63 18.33 12.18
C GLN A 38 22.32 19.17 13.42
N ASN A 39 21.39 20.13 13.31
CA ASN A 39 20.96 20.94 14.46
C ASN A 39 20.28 20.08 15.54
N GLN A 40 19.46 19.11 15.14
CA GLN A 40 18.86 18.15 16.08
C GLN A 40 19.92 17.31 16.77
N ALA A 41 20.86 16.74 16.00
CA ALA A 41 21.93 15.91 16.52
C ALA A 41 22.85 16.70 17.47
N ALA A 42 23.17 17.95 17.15
CA ALA A 42 23.98 18.82 18.02
C ALA A 42 23.29 19.10 19.36
N ALA A 43 21.99 19.41 19.35
CA ALA A 43 21.22 19.60 20.58
C ALA A 43 21.09 18.31 21.40
N ILE A 44 20.90 17.17 20.74
CA ILE A 44 20.87 15.85 21.38
C ILE A 44 22.23 15.52 22.00
N ALA A 45 23.34 15.82 21.30
CA ALA A 45 24.69 15.59 21.81
C ALA A 45 24.99 16.44 23.05
N ALA A 46 24.58 17.72 23.05
CA ALA A 46 24.71 18.59 24.24
C ALA A 46 23.91 18.04 25.43
N TYR A 47 22.68 17.60 25.20
CA TYR A 47 21.84 16.97 26.23
C TYR A 47 22.45 15.68 26.77
N ALA A 48 23.01 14.85 25.88
CA ALA A 48 23.65 13.59 26.25
C ALA A 48 24.89 13.83 27.11
N GLN A 49 25.75 14.79 26.73
CA GLN A 49 26.94 15.17 27.46
C GLN A 49 26.62 15.67 28.88
N GLN A 50 25.61 16.53 29.03
CA GLN A 50 25.17 17.03 30.34
C GLN A 50 24.70 15.93 31.30
N ARG A 51 24.25 14.78 30.77
CA ARG A 51 23.72 13.65 31.56
C ARG A 51 24.62 12.41 31.53
N ASN A 52 25.87 12.55 31.06
CA ASN A 52 26.83 11.45 30.92
C ASN A 52 26.30 10.26 30.09
N LEU A 53 25.46 10.54 29.10
CA LEU A 53 24.96 9.54 28.15
C LEU A 53 25.87 9.45 26.94
N THR A 54 26.21 8.23 26.52
CA THR A 54 26.97 7.97 25.29
C THR A 54 26.00 7.57 24.18
N ILE A 55 26.00 8.31 23.06
CA ILE A 55 25.16 7.99 21.90
C ILE A 55 25.80 6.83 21.14
N VAL A 56 25.09 5.70 21.05
CA VAL A 56 25.63 4.43 20.49
C VAL A 56 24.93 3.99 19.21
N ARG A 57 23.72 4.51 18.95
CA ARG A 57 22.97 4.31 17.71
C ARG A 57 22.31 5.60 17.25
N THR A 58 22.14 5.71 15.94
CA THR A 58 21.47 6.84 15.29
C THR A 58 20.44 6.31 14.31
N TYR A 59 19.18 6.64 14.55
CA TYR A 59 18.07 6.31 13.68
C TYR A 59 17.60 7.59 12.97
N VAL A 60 17.46 7.53 11.64
CA VAL A 60 17.22 8.72 10.80
C VAL A 60 16.02 8.50 9.89
N ASP A 61 15.14 9.50 9.84
CA ASP A 61 14.06 9.59 8.85
C ASP A 61 14.15 10.90 8.05
N GLU A 62 14.70 10.82 6.82
CA GLU A 62 14.88 11.95 5.91
C GLU A 62 13.67 12.18 5.00
N GLY A 63 13.15 13.41 4.93
CA GLY A 63 12.07 13.78 4.01
C GLY A 63 10.73 13.06 4.27
N ARG A 64 10.46 12.63 5.52
CA ARG A 64 9.27 11.85 5.88
C ARG A 64 8.29 12.62 6.74
N SER A 65 7.02 12.56 6.34
CA SER A 65 5.88 13.11 7.10
C SER A 65 5.75 12.41 8.46
N GLY A 66 5.65 13.19 9.54
CA GLY A 66 5.44 12.67 10.90
C GLY A 66 4.00 12.27 11.23
N LEU A 67 3.13 12.15 10.23
CA LEU A 67 1.68 11.92 10.39
C LEU A 67 1.28 10.44 10.49
N ARG A 68 2.17 9.52 10.07
CA ARG A 68 1.93 8.06 10.02
C ARG A 68 3.23 7.29 10.20
N ILE A 69 3.17 6.10 10.77
CA ILE A 69 4.37 5.26 10.98
C ILE A 69 4.92 4.65 9.68
N LYS A 70 4.05 4.28 8.72
CA LYS A 70 4.41 3.52 7.49
C LYS A 70 5.50 4.17 6.61
N GLY A 71 5.79 5.45 6.82
CA GLY A 71 6.83 6.19 6.10
C GLY A 71 8.11 6.43 6.90
N ARG A 72 8.29 5.82 8.07
CA ARG A 72 9.34 6.14 9.04
C ARG A 72 10.22 4.93 9.34
N PRO A 73 11.01 4.45 8.35
CA PRO A 73 11.83 3.26 8.52
C PRO A 73 12.80 3.36 9.71
N GLY A 74 13.37 4.52 10.00
CA GLY A 74 14.26 4.69 11.15
C GLY A 74 13.54 4.55 12.48
N LEU A 75 12.31 5.09 12.61
CA LEU A 75 11.51 4.85 13.81
C LEU A 75 11.05 3.39 13.91
N ILE A 76 10.68 2.76 12.79
CA ILE A 76 10.29 1.34 12.77
C ILE A 76 11.45 0.46 13.25
N GLU A 77 12.64 0.66 12.70
CA GLU A 77 13.86 -0.07 13.09
C GLU A 77 14.17 0.12 14.59
N LEU A 78 14.08 1.36 15.09
CA LEU A 78 14.23 1.66 16.51
C LEU A 78 13.25 0.85 17.36
N ILE A 79 11.96 0.85 17.02
CA ILE A 79 10.94 0.12 17.77
C ILE A 79 11.15 -1.40 17.69
N GLU A 80 11.58 -1.92 16.54
CA GLU A 80 11.91 -3.35 16.35
C GLU A 80 13.11 -3.77 17.22
N ASP A 81 14.16 -2.96 17.31
CA ASP A 81 15.31 -3.21 18.19
C ASP A 81 14.91 -3.23 19.67
N VAL A 82 14.00 -2.32 20.05
CA VAL A 82 13.43 -2.28 21.41
C VAL A 82 12.60 -3.53 21.71
N GLN A 83 11.68 -3.91 20.82
CA GLN A 83 10.75 -5.02 21.03
C GLN A 83 11.43 -6.40 20.96
N SER A 84 12.47 -6.54 20.15
CA SER A 84 13.25 -7.78 20.04
C SER A 84 14.26 -7.96 21.18
N GLY A 85 14.44 -6.95 22.03
CA GLY A 85 15.40 -6.99 23.14
C GLY A 85 16.87 -6.91 22.71
N THR A 86 17.14 -6.57 21.44
CA THR A 86 18.48 -6.42 20.86
C THR A 86 19.08 -5.03 21.12
N ALA A 87 18.29 -4.09 21.66
CA ALA A 87 18.75 -2.77 22.04
C ALA A 87 19.91 -2.83 23.05
N ASP A 88 21.01 -2.17 22.70
CA ASP A 88 22.22 -2.02 23.51
C ASP A 88 22.28 -0.65 24.24
N PHE A 89 21.12 -0.02 24.42
CA PHE A 89 20.91 1.28 25.06
C PHE A 89 19.67 1.24 25.95
N ASP A 90 19.60 2.14 26.94
CA ASP A 90 18.45 2.29 27.84
C ASP A 90 17.77 3.67 27.71
N HIS A 91 18.37 4.60 26.96
CA HIS A 91 17.77 5.89 26.63
C HIS A 91 17.54 6.05 25.12
N ILE A 92 16.44 6.71 24.75
CA ILE A 92 16.17 7.20 23.41
C ILE A 92 16.08 8.73 23.50
N LEU A 93 16.98 9.43 22.82
CA LEU A 93 17.04 10.87 22.78
C LEU A 93 16.39 11.39 21.50
N VAL A 94 15.44 12.29 21.67
CA VAL A 94 14.66 12.89 20.60
C VAL A 94 14.70 14.40 20.79
N TYR A 95 14.81 15.18 19.73
CA TYR A 95 14.88 16.64 19.87
C TYR A 95 13.63 17.23 20.54
N ASP A 96 12.43 16.94 20.03
CA ASP A 96 11.15 17.43 20.57
C ASP A 96 10.02 16.40 20.39
N VAL A 97 8.85 16.64 20.99
CA VAL A 97 7.67 15.75 20.87
C VAL A 97 7.22 15.56 19.41
N SER A 98 7.44 16.57 18.55
CA SER A 98 7.06 16.50 17.15
C SER A 98 7.95 15.62 16.27
N ARG A 99 9.20 15.40 16.68
CA ARG A 99 10.09 14.45 16.03
C ARG A 99 9.65 13.04 16.35
N TRP A 100 9.26 12.76 17.59
CA TRP A 100 8.71 11.45 17.99
C TRP A 100 7.47 11.07 17.19
N GLY A 101 6.53 11.99 17.01
CA GLY A 101 5.47 11.83 16.02
C GLY A 101 4.28 12.73 16.25
N ARG A 102 3.80 13.34 15.17
CA ARG A 102 2.55 14.11 15.09
C ARG A 102 1.48 13.26 14.42
N PHE A 103 1.29 12.07 14.96
CA PHE A 103 0.31 11.14 14.44
C PHE A 103 -1.08 11.77 14.50
N GLN A 104 -1.95 11.40 13.55
CA GLN A 104 -3.33 11.92 13.55
C GLN A 104 -4.12 11.41 14.74
N ASP A 105 -3.78 10.22 15.20
CA ASP A 105 -4.19 9.65 16.47
C ASP A 105 -3.11 9.92 17.51
N VAL A 106 -3.45 10.64 18.57
CA VAL A 106 -2.51 11.00 19.64
C VAL A 106 -2.04 9.75 20.39
N ASP A 107 -2.89 8.73 20.45
CA ASP A 107 -2.62 7.48 21.15
C ASP A 107 -1.54 6.67 20.43
N GLU A 108 -1.34 6.86 19.12
CA GLU A 108 -0.26 6.22 18.37
C GLU A 108 1.13 6.69 18.88
N SER A 109 1.27 7.98 19.19
CA SER A 109 2.50 8.56 19.77
C SER A 109 2.77 7.99 21.18
N ALA A 110 1.71 7.88 21.97
CA ALA A 110 1.76 7.33 23.32
C ALA A 110 2.06 5.83 23.32
N HIS A 111 1.48 5.07 22.38
CA HIS A 111 1.70 3.64 22.23
C HIS A 111 3.18 3.32 22.00
N TYR A 112 3.85 4.02 21.09
CA TYR A 112 5.27 3.78 20.85
C TYR A 112 6.14 4.15 22.05
N GLU A 113 5.83 5.24 22.76
CA GLU A 113 6.56 5.58 23.99
C GLU A 113 6.33 4.52 25.08
N PHE A 114 5.09 4.02 25.20
CA PHE A 114 4.73 2.95 26.13
C PHE A 114 5.46 1.64 25.81
N VAL A 115 5.61 1.29 24.54
CA VAL A 115 6.42 0.13 24.10
C VAL A 115 7.87 0.27 24.57
N CYS A 116 8.48 1.44 24.41
CA CYS A 116 9.83 1.71 24.93
C CYS A 116 9.89 1.56 26.45
N LYS A 117 8.97 2.21 27.17
CA LYS A 117 8.92 2.18 28.64
C LYS A 117 8.74 0.76 29.18
N ARG A 118 7.86 -0.03 28.57
CA ARG A 118 7.61 -1.44 28.95
C ARG A 118 8.86 -2.31 28.80
N ASN A 119 9.72 -2.01 27.84
CA ASN A 119 11.00 -2.69 27.62
C ASN A 119 12.16 -2.07 28.44
N GLY A 120 11.85 -1.19 29.40
CA GLY A 120 12.84 -0.57 30.28
C GLY A 120 13.66 0.56 29.63
N ILE A 121 13.22 1.08 28.49
CA ILE A 121 13.91 2.13 27.74
C ILE A 121 13.19 3.47 27.93
N LYS A 122 13.93 4.49 28.35
CA LYS A 122 13.41 5.84 28.62
C LYS A 122 13.51 6.71 27.37
N VAL A 123 12.41 7.35 26.99
CA VAL A 123 12.42 8.35 25.91
C VAL A 123 12.61 9.74 26.51
N ALA A 124 13.56 10.53 26.03
CA ALA A 124 13.80 11.90 26.52
C ALA A 124 13.68 12.91 25.37
N TYR A 125 13.05 14.05 25.66
CA TYR A 125 12.87 15.16 24.72
C TYR A 125 13.85 16.29 25.06
N CYS A 126 14.90 16.44 24.26
CA CYS A 126 16.05 17.27 24.59
C CYS A 126 15.77 18.78 24.60
N ALA A 127 14.77 19.24 23.85
CA ALA A 127 14.39 20.66 23.75
C ALA A 127 13.17 21.03 24.63
N GLU A 128 12.57 20.08 25.34
CA GLU A 128 11.43 20.37 26.21
C GLU A 128 11.90 20.71 27.63
N GLN A 129 11.20 21.65 28.28
CA GLN A 129 11.55 22.15 29.62
C GLN A 129 11.08 21.23 30.77
N PHE A 130 10.43 20.10 30.45
CA PHE A 130 9.95 19.13 31.43
C PHE A 130 10.75 17.83 31.32
N GLU A 131 11.05 17.20 32.46
CA GLU A 131 11.67 15.89 32.45
C GLU A 131 10.63 14.80 32.15
N ASN A 132 11.03 13.78 31.38
CA ASN A 132 10.21 12.58 31.19
C ASN A 132 10.38 11.63 32.38
N ASP A 133 10.02 12.12 33.56
CA ASP A 133 10.14 11.43 34.85
C ASP A 133 8.94 10.51 35.14
N GLY A 134 7.88 10.60 34.33
CA GLY A 134 6.64 9.86 34.53
C GLY A 134 5.71 10.48 35.57
N SER A 135 6.00 11.71 36.04
CA SER A 135 5.10 12.46 36.92
C SER A 135 3.76 12.75 36.24
N LEU A 136 2.71 12.91 37.05
CA LEU A 136 1.38 13.34 36.58
C LEU A 136 1.48 14.63 35.76
N VAL A 137 2.27 15.60 36.22
CA VAL A 137 2.51 16.88 35.53
C VAL A 137 3.18 16.65 34.16
N SER A 138 4.24 15.85 34.09
CA SER A 138 4.91 15.49 32.83
C SER A 138 3.96 14.78 31.85
N SER A 139 3.12 13.87 32.35
CA SER A 139 2.15 13.14 31.53
C SER A 139 1.07 14.05 30.92
N VAL A 140 0.55 15.02 31.69
CA VAL A 140 -0.44 16.00 31.24
C VAL A 140 0.18 16.95 30.22
N VAL A 141 1.35 17.51 30.51
CA VAL A 141 2.04 18.45 29.61
C VAL A 141 2.37 17.78 28.26
N LYS A 142 2.82 16.52 28.26
CA LYS A 142 3.04 15.77 27.01
C LYS A 142 1.77 15.58 26.20
N ASN A 143 0.67 15.19 26.84
CA ASN A 143 -0.60 14.99 26.14
C ASN A 143 -1.08 16.30 25.51
N ILE A 144 -0.98 17.42 26.24
CA ILE A 144 -1.27 18.76 25.70
C ILE A 144 -0.37 19.05 24.48
N LYS A 145 0.95 18.85 24.59
CA LYS A 145 1.89 19.07 23.47
C LYS A 145 1.60 18.20 22.26
N ARG A 146 1.23 16.93 22.46
CA ARG A 146 0.84 16.01 21.38
C ARG A 146 -0.42 16.49 20.65
N VAL A 147 -1.45 16.84 21.43
CA VAL A 147 -2.70 17.40 20.90
C VAL A 147 -2.41 18.69 20.14
N MET A 148 -1.68 19.62 20.74
CA MET A 148 -1.30 20.89 20.10
C MET A 148 -0.51 20.68 18.81
N ALA A 149 0.39 19.70 18.75
CA ALA A 149 1.17 19.43 17.54
C ALA A 149 0.31 18.83 16.41
N ALA A 150 -0.68 18.00 16.75
CA ALA A 150 -1.66 17.47 15.82
C ALA A 150 -2.62 18.58 15.31
N GLU A 151 -3.15 19.40 16.23
CA GLU A 151 -4.02 20.54 15.92
C GLU A 151 -3.31 21.60 15.08
N TYR A 152 -2.07 21.97 15.42
CA TYR A 152 -1.25 22.86 14.62
C TYR A 152 -1.10 22.37 13.17
N SER A 153 -0.96 21.06 12.98
CA SER A 153 -0.85 20.49 11.64
C SER A 153 -2.17 20.60 10.87
N ARG A 154 -3.32 20.39 11.53
CA ARG A 154 -4.66 20.57 10.94
C ARG A 154 -4.92 22.03 10.57
N GLU A 155 -4.68 22.94 11.51
CA GLU A 155 -4.86 24.38 11.32
C GLU A 155 -3.95 24.91 10.20
N LEU A 156 -2.68 24.50 10.17
CA LEU A 156 -1.77 24.83 9.08
C LEU A 156 -2.29 24.32 7.74
N GLY A 157 -2.86 23.11 7.69
CA GLY A 157 -3.50 22.56 6.50
C GLY A 157 -4.64 23.44 6.00
N VAL A 158 -5.51 23.92 6.91
CA VAL A 158 -6.60 24.85 6.58
C VAL A 158 -6.04 26.17 6.06
N LYS A 159 -5.07 26.78 6.74
CA LYS A 159 -4.43 28.05 6.31
C LYS A 159 -3.77 27.93 4.94
N VAL A 160 -3.03 26.85 4.68
CA VAL A 160 -2.41 26.58 3.38
C VAL A 160 -3.48 26.41 2.30
N HIS A 161 -4.55 25.69 2.59
CA HIS A 161 -5.67 25.52 1.65
C HIS A 161 -6.35 26.86 1.32
N THR A 162 -6.62 27.68 2.33
CA THR A 162 -7.20 29.03 2.16
C THR A 162 -6.26 29.96 1.38
N GLY A 163 -4.96 29.92 1.68
CA GLY A 163 -3.96 30.69 0.94
C GLY A 163 -3.87 30.27 -0.53
N GLN A 164 -3.85 28.96 -0.80
CA GLN A 164 -3.89 28.40 -2.15
C GLN A 164 -5.18 28.79 -2.89
N SER A 165 -6.31 28.70 -2.21
CA SER A 165 -7.62 29.12 -2.70
C SER A 165 -7.60 30.59 -3.13
N ARG A 166 -7.05 31.48 -2.31
CA ARG A 166 -6.87 32.91 -2.65
C ARG A 166 -5.96 33.11 -3.85
N VAL A 167 -4.81 32.44 -3.91
CA VAL A 167 -3.87 32.53 -5.03
C VAL A 167 -4.53 32.09 -6.35
N ALA A 168 -5.33 31.02 -6.31
CA ALA A 168 -6.08 30.57 -7.48
C ALA A 168 -7.18 31.55 -7.91
N ALA A 169 -7.90 32.14 -6.94
CA ALA A 169 -8.91 33.16 -7.21
C ALA A 169 -8.30 34.41 -7.87
N LEU A 170 -7.06 34.77 -7.52
CA LEU A 170 -6.28 35.85 -8.14
C LEU A 170 -5.75 35.49 -9.54
N GLY A 171 -6.06 34.33 -10.11
CA GLY A 171 -5.62 33.99 -11.47
C GLY A 171 -4.24 33.34 -11.57
N TYR A 172 -3.64 32.96 -10.45
CA TYR A 172 -2.36 32.24 -10.45
C TYR A 172 -2.53 30.72 -10.31
N ARG A 173 -1.62 29.98 -10.94
CA ARG A 173 -1.68 28.52 -10.95
C ARG A 173 -1.18 27.94 -9.64
N VAL A 174 -2.05 27.19 -8.98
CA VAL A 174 -1.72 26.41 -7.79
C VAL A 174 -1.54 24.93 -8.13
N GLY A 175 -0.28 24.51 -8.18
CA GLY A 175 0.12 23.09 -8.30
C GLY A 175 -0.43 22.35 -9.53
N GLY A 176 -0.30 21.03 -9.48
CA GLY A 176 -0.81 20.07 -10.47
C GLY A 176 -0.08 20.09 -11.83
N PRO A 177 -0.12 18.97 -12.57
CA PRO A 177 0.33 18.96 -13.96
C PRO A 177 -0.57 19.85 -14.83
N LEU A 178 0.00 20.42 -15.89
CA LEU A 178 -0.75 21.11 -16.93
C LEU A 178 -1.16 20.12 -18.04
N THR A 179 -2.27 20.45 -18.69
CA THR A 179 -2.71 19.78 -19.91
C THR A 179 -1.89 20.26 -21.11
N PHE A 180 -1.99 19.53 -22.22
CA PHE A 180 -1.26 19.81 -23.46
C PHE A 180 -1.44 21.25 -23.96
N GLY A 181 -0.43 21.86 -24.54
CA GLY A 181 -0.51 23.25 -25.04
C GLY A 181 -0.61 24.34 -23.98
N LEU A 182 -0.36 24.03 -22.70
CA LEU A 182 -0.20 25.01 -21.62
C LEU A 182 1.17 24.86 -20.97
N ARG A 183 1.69 25.97 -20.43
CA ARG A 183 3.03 26.08 -19.85
C ARG A 183 3.01 26.88 -18.55
N ARG A 184 3.99 26.60 -17.69
CA ARG A 184 4.16 27.26 -16.38
C ARG A 184 5.28 28.27 -16.48
N GLU A 185 4.97 29.51 -16.16
CA GLU A 185 5.94 30.59 -16.03
C GLU A 185 6.04 31.00 -14.56
N LEU A 186 7.26 31.09 -14.05
CA LEU A 186 7.53 31.61 -12.73
C LEU A 186 7.66 33.14 -12.83
N ILE A 187 6.98 33.84 -11.94
CA ILE A 187 7.08 35.29 -11.80
C ILE A 187 7.42 35.65 -10.35
N ASP A 188 8.09 36.79 -10.17
CA ASP A 188 8.36 37.37 -8.86
C ASP A 188 7.12 38.09 -8.28
N GLU A 189 7.32 38.81 -7.18
CA GLU A 189 6.28 39.59 -6.49
C GLU A 189 5.81 40.82 -7.30
N SER A 190 6.71 41.40 -8.11
CA SER A 190 6.43 42.53 -9.01
C SER A 190 5.86 42.07 -10.37
N ALA A 191 5.48 40.81 -10.49
CA ALA A 191 5.03 40.15 -11.72
C ALA A 191 6.08 40.09 -12.85
N GLY A 192 7.36 40.28 -12.54
CA GLY A 192 8.48 40.11 -13.46
C GLY A 192 8.75 38.62 -13.77
N PRO A 193 9.05 38.25 -15.03
CA PRO A 193 9.32 36.86 -15.40
C PRO A 193 10.67 36.37 -14.85
N LYS A 194 10.65 35.24 -14.14
CA LYS A 194 11.86 34.54 -13.65
C LYS A 194 12.24 33.33 -14.49
N GLY A 195 11.40 32.96 -15.46
CA GLY A 195 11.63 31.87 -16.39
C GLY A 195 10.59 30.75 -16.33
N ARG A 196 10.79 29.73 -17.15
CA ARG A 196 9.83 28.62 -17.33
C ARG A 196 10.08 27.52 -16.31
N LEU A 197 9.01 27.02 -15.68
CA LEU A 197 9.07 25.84 -14.83
C LEU A 197 8.79 24.57 -15.64
N LYS A 198 9.78 23.68 -15.70
CA LYS A 198 9.65 22.35 -16.31
C LYS A 198 8.78 21.44 -15.43
N LYS A 199 8.43 20.28 -15.99
CA LYS A 199 7.68 19.25 -15.28
C LYS A 199 8.46 18.78 -14.06
N GLY A 200 7.82 18.82 -12.88
CA GLY A 200 8.43 18.44 -11.60
C GLY A 200 9.05 19.60 -10.83
N GLU A 201 9.43 20.68 -11.51
CA GLU A 201 10.00 21.87 -10.86
C GLU A 201 8.95 22.64 -10.06
N ARG A 202 9.40 23.24 -8.96
CA ARG A 202 8.59 23.99 -8.00
C ARG A 202 9.23 25.35 -7.77
N LYS A 203 8.41 26.34 -7.43
CA LYS A 203 8.91 27.63 -6.96
C LYS A 203 9.69 27.44 -5.66
N ALA A 204 10.80 28.14 -5.51
CA ALA A 204 11.61 28.12 -4.29
C ALA A 204 11.07 29.09 -3.25
N LEU A 205 10.65 30.29 -3.67
CA LEU A 205 10.14 31.33 -2.79
C LEU A 205 8.62 31.24 -2.67
N GLN A 206 8.11 31.55 -1.47
CA GLN A 206 6.66 31.60 -1.25
C GLN A 206 6.01 32.83 -1.90
N THR A 207 6.74 33.94 -2.01
CA THR A 207 6.31 35.19 -2.67
C THR A 207 6.10 35.01 -4.17
N ASP A 208 6.97 34.25 -4.84
CA ASP A 208 6.84 33.93 -6.26
C ASP A 208 5.45 33.36 -6.61
N ARG A 209 4.98 33.64 -7.82
CA ARG A 209 3.71 33.12 -8.37
C ARG A 209 3.97 32.34 -9.65
N VAL A 210 2.98 31.55 -10.05
CA VAL A 210 3.05 30.78 -11.29
C VAL A 210 1.92 31.24 -12.19
N ARG A 211 2.28 31.76 -13.36
CA ARG A 211 1.36 32.15 -14.43
C ARG A 211 1.22 31.02 -15.44
N LEU A 212 0.06 30.94 -16.09
CA LEU A 212 -0.15 30.08 -17.24
C LEU A 212 0.27 30.82 -18.51
N GLN A 213 0.96 30.13 -19.39
CA GLN A 213 1.30 30.63 -20.73
C GLN A 213 0.85 29.62 -21.79
N PRO A 214 0.54 30.07 -23.01
CA PRO A 214 0.32 29.15 -24.13
C PRO A 214 1.58 28.30 -24.39
N GLY A 215 1.35 27.15 -25.01
CA GLY A 215 2.40 26.30 -25.57
C GLY A 215 3.07 26.92 -26.79
N SER A 216 3.76 26.11 -27.59
CA SER A 216 4.15 26.53 -28.93
C SER A 216 2.91 26.77 -29.81
N GLU A 217 3.07 27.53 -30.89
CA GLU A 217 1.99 27.77 -31.85
C GLU A 217 1.39 26.46 -32.35
N GLU A 218 2.23 25.48 -32.68
CA GLU A 218 1.81 24.11 -33.06
C GLU A 218 0.93 23.45 -31.98
N GLU A 219 1.32 23.50 -30.71
CA GLU A 219 0.52 22.90 -29.63
C GLU A 219 -0.82 23.60 -29.47
N THR A 220 -0.84 24.94 -29.58
CA THR A 220 -2.09 25.71 -29.50
C THR A 220 -3.00 25.44 -30.70
N ALA A 221 -2.43 25.27 -31.90
CA ALA A 221 -3.16 24.90 -33.11
C ALA A 221 -3.79 23.50 -32.97
N ILE A 222 -3.07 22.54 -32.40
CA ILE A 222 -3.61 21.20 -32.10
C ILE A 222 -4.76 21.29 -31.10
N VAL A 223 -4.67 22.12 -30.06
CA VAL A 223 -5.78 22.32 -29.11
C VAL A 223 -7.01 22.89 -29.84
N LYS A 224 -6.85 23.94 -30.64
CA LYS A 224 -7.94 24.52 -31.45
C LYS A 224 -8.55 23.47 -32.38
N TRP A 225 -7.70 22.67 -33.05
CA TRP A 225 -8.13 21.57 -33.90
C TRP A 225 -8.94 20.53 -33.13
N ILE A 226 -8.53 20.12 -31.93
CA ILE A 226 -9.28 19.18 -31.08
C ILE A 226 -10.71 19.71 -30.80
N PHE A 227 -10.83 20.99 -30.44
CA PHE A 227 -12.14 21.61 -30.21
C PHE A 227 -12.98 21.65 -31.48
N HIS A 228 -12.39 21.98 -32.64
CA HIS A 228 -13.07 21.95 -33.92
C HIS A 228 -13.59 20.54 -34.27
N GLN A 229 -12.72 19.52 -34.21
CA GLN A 229 -13.10 18.13 -34.50
C GLN A 229 -14.20 17.61 -33.57
N PHE A 230 -14.23 18.07 -32.32
CA PHE A 230 -15.26 17.67 -31.37
C PHE A 230 -16.59 18.40 -31.59
N VAL A 231 -16.56 19.71 -31.83
CA VAL A 231 -17.77 20.54 -31.88
C VAL A 231 -18.39 20.57 -33.27
N VAL A 232 -17.57 20.77 -34.30
CA VAL A 232 -18.02 20.91 -35.70
C VAL A 232 -18.18 19.54 -36.33
N GLU A 233 -17.11 18.74 -36.35
CA GLU A 233 -17.11 17.40 -36.98
C GLU A 233 -17.80 16.31 -36.13
N ARG A 234 -18.21 16.65 -34.90
CA ARG A 234 -18.90 15.76 -33.94
C ARG A 234 -18.18 14.44 -33.63
N LYS A 235 -16.87 14.35 -33.87
CA LYS A 235 -16.07 13.15 -33.65
C LYS A 235 -16.07 12.71 -32.18
N SER A 236 -15.94 11.40 -31.95
CA SER A 236 -15.75 10.83 -30.62
C SER A 236 -14.31 11.07 -30.12
N TYR A 237 -14.10 11.00 -28.80
CA TYR A 237 -12.76 11.16 -28.22
C TYR A 237 -11.75 10.14 -28.79
N SER A 238 -12.23 8.91 -29.04
CA SER A 238 -11.39 7.83 -29.56
C SER A 238 -10.99 8.05 -31.02
N GLN A 239 -11.86 8.64 -31.83
CA GLN A 239 -11.52 9.02 -33.22
C GLN A 239 -10.47 10.14 -33.23
N ILE A 240 -10.70 11.20 -32.47
CA ILE A 240 -9.76 12.33 -32.36
C ILE A 240 -8.38 11.84 -31.89
N ALA A 241 -8.34 11.00 -30.84
CA ALA A 241 -7.09 10.43 -30.35
C ALA A 241 -6.39 9.55 -31.39
N ARG A 242 -7.14 8.76 -32.16
CA ARG A 242 -6.60 7.90 -33.22
C ARG A 242 -5.96 8.73 -34.34
N GLU A 243 -6.62 9.80 -34.78
CA GLU A 243 -6.11 10.68 -35.84
C GLU A 243 -4.81 11.37 -35.42
N LEU A 244 -4.74 11.88 -34.19
CA LEU A 244 -3.50 12.47 -33.66
C LEU A 244 -2.35 11.45 -33.59
N ASN A 245 -2.67 10.22 -33.17
CA ASN A 245 -1.67 9.14 -33.12
C ASN A 245 -1.22 8.70 -34.52
N GLN A 246 -2.11 8.66 -35.51
CA GLN A 246 -1.78 8.37 -36.91
C GLN A 246 -0.90 9.47 -37.50
N ALA A 247 -1.15 10.72 -37.14
CA ALA A 247 -0.31 11.86 -37.48
C ALA A 247 1.03 11.92 -36.69
N LYS A 248 1.32 10.90 -35.85
CA LYS A 248 2.52 10.81 -35.00
C LYS A 248 2.70 11.99 -34.02
N ILE A 249 1.62 12.70 -33.70
CA ILE A 249 1.62 13.77 -32.70
C ILE A 249 1.52 13.13 -31.32
N THR A 250 2.42 13.50 -30.40
CA THR A 250 2.42 12.94 -29.04
C THR A 250 2.05 13.98 -27.99
N ASN A 251 1.36 13.54 -26.93
CA ASN A 251 1.13 14.33 -25.74
C ASN A 251 2.28 14.12 -24.75
N GLN A 252 3.30 14.99 -24.78
CA GLN A 252 4.48 14.91 -23.93
C GLN A 252 5.17 13.53 -24.02
N GLY A 253 5.37 13.03 -25.24
CA GLY A 253 6.00 11.73 -25.50
C GLY A 253 5.10 10.51 -25.29
N ARG A 254 3.79 10.71 -25.08
CA ARG A 254 2.81 9.62 -24.94
C ARG A 254 1.78 9.64 -26.07
N PRO A 255 1.28 8.47 -26.50
CA PRO A 255 0.16 8.42 -27.44
C PRO A 255 -1.10 9.00 -26.79
N TRP A 256 -1.94 9.62 -27.61
CA TRP A 256 -3.24 10.15 -27.23
C TRP A 256 -4.21 9.04 -26.87
N SER A 257 -5.03 9.30 -25.86
CA SER A 257 -6.19 8.48 -25.50
C SER A 257 -7.44 9.33 -25.42
N GLY A 258 -8.61 8.71 -25.55
CA GLY A 258 -9.88 9.42 -25.43
C GLY A 258 -10.04 10.15 -24.08
N ALA A 259 -9.46 9.61 -23.00
CA ALA A 259 -9.44 10.27 -21.70
C ALA A 259 -8.64 11.59 -21.72
N MET A 260 -7.50 11.63 -22.42
CA MET A 260 -6.70 12.86 -22.57
C MET A 260 -7.45 13.92 -23.37
N ILE A 261 -8.13 13.52 -24.45
CA ILE A 261 -8.98 14.43 -25.24
C ILE A 261 -10.11 15.00 -24.38
N ARG A 262 -10.80 14.15 -23.61
CA ARG A 262 -11.84 14.60 -22.68
C ARG A 262 -11.30 15.62 -21.67
N ILE A 263 -10.10 15.39 -21.12
CA ILE A 263 -9.47 16.33 -20.17
C ILE A 263 -9.25 17.70 -20.82
N ILE A 264 -8.84 17.75 -22.09
CA ILE A 264 -8.67 19.02 -22.82
C ILE A 264 -10.01 19.73 -22.97
N LEU A 265 -11.04 19.01 -23.43
CA LEU A 265 -12.36 19.57 -23.73
C LEU A 265 -13.08 20.13 -22.49
N VAL A 266 -12.75 19.69 -21.27
CA VAL A 266 -13.35 20.20 -20.01
C VAL A 266 -12.47 21.21 -19.27
N ASN A 267 -11.29 21.54 -19.80
CA ASN A 267 -10.34 22.40 -19.10
C ASN A 267 -10.59 23.87 -19.43
N GLU A 268 -11.11 24.61 -18.44
CA GLU A 268 -11.41 26.04 -18.56
C GLU A 268 -10.14 26.90 -18.70
N ASN A 269 -8.94 26.36 -18.44
CA ASN A 269 -7.68 27.08 -18.67
C ASN A 269 -7.53 27.54 -20.14
N TYR A 270 -8.11 26.83 -21.12
CA TYR A 270 -8.01 27.20 -22.54
C TYR A 270 -8.84 28.44 -22.90
N ILE A 271 -9.77 28.85 -22.04
CA ILE A 271 -10.58 30.07 -22.21
C ILE A 271 -10.15 31.16 -21.22
N GLY A 272 -8.96 31.05 -20.63
CA GLY A 272 -8.44 32.05 -19.69
C GLY A 272 -8.99 31.94 -18.27
N ASN A 273 -9.50 30.78 -17.84
CA ASN A 273 -9.99 30.58 -16.47
C ASN A 273 -9.13 29.58 -15.70
N ILE A 274 -8.71 29.92 -14.48
CA ILE A 274 -8.15 28.95 -13.54
C ILE A 274 -9.26 28.37 -12.69
N VAL A 275 -9.30 27.04 -12.60
CA VAL A 275 -10.18 26.32 -11.69
C VAL A 275 -9.37 25.55 -10.66
N TYR A 276 -9.65 25.82 -9.40
CA TYR A 276 -9.06 25.15 -8.25
C TYR A 276 -10.16 24.56 -7.35
N ASN A 277 -9.76 23.77 -6.36
CA ASN A 277 -10.66 23.15 -5.39
C ASN A 277 -11.69 22.17 -6.00
N ARG A 278 -11.36 21.51 -7.12
CA ARG A 278 -12.19 20.42 -7.68
C ARG A 278 -12.21 19.20 -6.76
N THR A 279 -11.08 18.94 -6.10
CA THR A 279 -10.92 17.88 -5.11
C THR A 279 -10.08 18.41 -3.95
N THR A 280 -10.32 17.88 -2.75
CA THR A 280 -9.56 18.21 -1.53
C THR A 280 -9.19 16.94 -0.81
N ARG A 281 -7.98 16.89 -0.25
CA ARG A 281 -7.57 15.82 0.65
C ARG A 281 -7.16 16.42 1.99
N PRO A 282 -8.10 16.55 2.94
CA PRO A 282 -7.76 16.97 4.29
C PRO A 282 -6.70 16.04 4.90
N ILE A 283 -5.91 16.58 5.81
CA ILE A 283 -4.85 15.81 6.47
C ILE A 283 -5.47 14.60 7.17
N GLY A 284 -4.88 13.42 6.95
CA GLY A 284 -5.37 12.16 7.50
C GLY A 284 -6.54 11.52 6.74
N GLN A 285 -7.28 12.28 5.92
CA GLN A 285 -8.53 11.82 5.30
C GLN A 285 -8.36 11.34 3.85
N LYS A 286 -9.45 10.77 3.30
CA LYS A 286 -9.55 10.36 1.90
C LYS A 286 -9.67 11.59 0.99
N LEU A 287 -9.34 11.42 -0.29
CA LEU A 287 -9.57 12.45 -1.30
C LEU A 287 -11.09 12.59 -1.52
N ILE A 288 -11.60 13.80 -1.45
CA ILE A 288 -13.01 14.14 -1.63
C ILE A 288 -13.15 14.93 -2.94
N SER A 289 -14.20 14.64 -3.71
CA SER A 289 -14.61 15.46 -4.86
C SER A 289 -15.54 16.56 -4.37
N ASN A 290 -15.21 17.82 -4.64
CA ASN A 290 -16.01 18.94 -4.19
C ASN A 290 -17.12 19.26 -5.21
N PRO A 291 -18.31 19.69 -4.72
CA PRO A 291 -19.38 20.14 -5.60
C PRO A 291 -18.99 21.47 -6.30
N ARG A 292 -19.66 21.78 -7.41
CA ARG A 292 -19.26 22.84 -8.35
C ARG A 292 -19.33 24.26 -7.78
N ASP A 293 -20.19 24.48 -6.79
CA ASP A 293 -20.35 25.72 -6.02
C ASP A 293 -19.12 26.01 -5.15
N ARG A 294 -18.40 24.97 -4.71
CA ARG A 294 -17.14 25.11 -3.98
C ARG A 294 -15.91 25.25 -4.87
N TRP A 295 -16.07 25.17 -6.19
CA TRP A 295 -14.95 25.35 -7.12
C TRP A 295 -14.56 26.81 -7.18
N ILE A 296 -13.27 27.06 -7.02
CA ILE A 296 -12.73 28.41 -7.06
C ILE A 296 -12.34 28.69 -8.51
N ARG A 297 -12.88 29.77 -9.05
CA ARG A 297 -12.59 30.26 -10.40
C ARG A 297 -11.92 31.62 -10.31
N GLY A 298 -10.81 31.77 -11.00
CA GLY A 298 -10.10 33.05 -11.15
C GLY A 298 -9.78 33.30 -12.62
N LEU A 299 -9.72 34.56 -13.03
CA LEU A 299 -9.31 34.93 -14.38
C LEU A 299 -7.80 34.75 -14.51
N ALA A 300 -7.39 33.86 -15.41
CA ALA A 300 -6.00 33.53 -15.65
C ALA A 300 -5.33 34.63 -16.49
N PHE A 301 -4.07 34.92 -16.20
CA PHE A 301 -3.25 35.81 -17.03
C PHE A 301 -2.73 35.09 -18.29
N ILE A 302 -3.64 34.62 -19.13
CA ILE A 302 -3.36 33.95 -20.40
C ILE A 302 -4.42 34.34 -21.41
N ASP A 303 -3.99 34.69 -22.62
CA ASP A 303 -4.93 34.91 -23.71
C ASP A 303 -5.66 33.62 -24.04
N PRO A 304 -7.01 33.65 -24.18
CA PRO A 304 -7.79 32.47 -24.53
C PRO A 304 -7.25 31.79 -25.80
N ILE A 305 -6.78 30.55 -25.64
CA ILE A 305 -6.37 29.70 -26.78
C ILE A 305 -7.58 29.30 -27.60
N VAL A 306 -8.74 29.15 -26.94
CA VAL A 306 -10.01 28.74 -27.55
C VAL A 306 -11.04 29.82 -27.30
N ASP A 307 -11.86 30.12 -28.32
CA ASP A 307 -13.00 31.03 -28.17
C ASP A 307 -13.96 30.51 -27.08
N PRO A 308 -14.31 31.33 -26.06
CA PRO A 308 -15.28 30.97 -25.04
C PRO A 308 -16.61 30.43 -25.60
N LYS A 309 -17.08 30.91 -26.75
CA LYS A 309 -18.30 30.41 -27.42
C LYS A 309 -18.10 28.98 -27.94
N LEU A 310 -16.94 28.67 -28.52
CA LEU A 310 -16.62 27.31 -28.99
C LEU A 310 -16.51 26.35 -27.80
N PHE A 311 -15.90 26.78 -26.70
CA PHE A 311 -15.83 26.00 -25.47
C PHE A 311 -17.22 25.75 -24.86
N ALA A 312 -18.09 26.77 -24.82
CA ALA A 312 -19.46 26.63 -24.31
C ALA A 312 -20.26 25.62 -25.14
N ARG A 313 -20.12 25.64 -26.48
CA ARG A 313 -20.70 24.61 -27.36
C ARG A 313 -20.16 23.22 -27.02
N ALA A 314 -18.85 23.07 -26.80
CA ALA A 314 -18.28 21.80 -26.37
C ALA A 314 -18.89 21.32 -25.04
N GLN A 315 -19.04 22.20 -24.03
CA GLN A 315 -19.67 21.83 -22.76
C GLN A 315 -21.12 21.39 -22.93
N LYS A 316 -21.89 22.05 -23.80
CA LYS A 316 -23.27 21.67 -24.11
C LYS A 316 -23.33 20.25 -24.68
N ILE A 317 -22.49 19.94 -25.67
CA ILE A 317 -22.40 18.58 -26.25
C ILE A 317 -22.01 17.54 -25.19
N LEU A 318 -21.06 17.88 -24.30
CA LEU A 318 -20.65 16.99 -23.21
C LEU A 318 -21.79 16.71 -22.22
N ALA A 319 -22.60 17.72 -21.92
CA ALA A 319 -23.76 17.58 -21.06
C ALA A 319 -24.87 16.75 -21.72
N GLU A 320 -25.17 17.00 -22.99
CA GLU A 320 -26.17 16.25 -23.77
C GLU A 320 -25.79 14.78 -23.95
N ARG A 321 -24.49 14.48 -24.15
CA ARG A 321 -23.98 13.10 -24.24
C ARG A 321 -24.01 12.37 -22.88
N ARG A 322 -24.21 13.08 -21.76
CA ARG A 322 -24.31 12.46 -20.43
C ARG A 322 -25.73 11.92 -20.23
N ILE A 323 -25.93 10.66 -20.60
CA ILE A 323 -27.17 9.96 -20.30
C ILE A 323 -27.17 9.59 -18.81
N GLN A 324 -28.05 10.22 -18.02
CA GLN A 324 -28.39 9.73 -16.69
C GLN A 324 -29.48 8.66 -16.85
N ILE A 325 -29.15 7.43 -16.51
CA ILE A 325 -30.10 6.32 -16.49
C ILE A 325 -30.50 6.15 -15.02
N PRO A 326 -31.77 6.36 -14.65
CA PRO A 326 -32.28 6.04 -13.33
C PRO A 326 -32.00 4.58 -12.92
N GLU A 327 -31.82 4.32 -11.63
CA GLU A 327 -31.39 3.02 -11.13
C GLU A 327 -32.39 1.89 -11.47
N ASP A 328 -33.68 2.17 -11.41
CA ASP A 328 -34.75 1.29 -11.85
C ASP A 328 -34.61 0.93 -13.34
N GLN A 329 -34.31 1.91 -14.20
CA GLN A 329 -34.10 1.70 -15.62
C GLN A 329 -32.79 0.94 -15.89
N MET A 330 -31.73 1.15 -15.09
CA MET A 330 -30.49 0.38 -15.15
C MET A 330 -30.77 -1.11 -14.85
N LEU A 331 -31.50 -1.42 -13.78
CA LEU A 331 -31.87 -2.79 -13.42
C LEU A 331 -32.78 -3.42 -14.48
N LEU A 332 -33.74 -2.68 -15.04
CA LEU A 332 -34.60 -3.15 -16.12
C LEU A 332 -33.78 -3.58 -17.35
N ARG A 333 -32.79 -2.76 -17.75
CA ARG A 333 -31.91 -3.11 -18.88
C ARG A 333 -31.09 -4.37 -18.59
N LEU A 334 -30.60 -4.56 -17.36
CA LEU A 334 -29.93 -5.80 -16.96
C LEU A 334 -30.87 -7.02 -16.99
N ARG A 335 -32.13 -6.89 -16.52
CA ARG A 335 -33.12 -7.97 -16.62
C ARG A 335 -33.34 -8.37 -18.08
N THR A 336 -33.51 -7.38 -18.97
CA THR A 336 -33.66 -7.64 -20.41
C THR A 336 -32.44 -8.33 -21.00
N ALA A 337 -31.23 -7.89 -20.65
CA ALA A 337 -30.00 -8.53 -21.10
C ALA A 337 -29.87 -9.97 -20.57
N LEU A 338 -30.24 -10.20 -19.31
CA LEU A 338 -30.25 -11.52 -18.68
C LEU A 338 -31.24 -12.45 -19.37
N HIS A 339 -32.48 -12.01 -19.61
CA HIS A 339 -33.49 -12.79 -20.34
C HIS A 339 -33.02 -13.17 -21.75
N ARG A 340 -32.40 -12.23 -22.48
CA ARG A 340 -31.91 -12.47 -23.85
C ARG A 340 -30.69 -13.39 -23.92
N LYS A 341 -29.77 -13.30 -22.96
CA LYS A 341 -28.49 -14.04 -22.98
C LYS A 341 -28.50 -15.31 -22.13
N GLY A 342 -29.52 -15.49 -21.28
CA GLY A 342 -29.65 -16.60 -20.33
C GLY A 342 -28.62 -16.58 -19.18
N LYS A 343 -27.67 -15.64 -19.20
CA LYS A 343 -26.64 -15.48 -18.18
C LYS A 343 -26.11 -14.05 -18.18
N LEU A 344 -25.65 -13.63 -17.01
CA LEU A 344 -25.00 -12.33 -16.82
C LEU A 344 -23.58 -12.51 -16.26
N SER A 345 -22.66 -11.70 -16.76
CA SER A 345 -21.29 -11.61 -16.27
C SER A 345 -20.75 -10.20 -16.53
N TRP A 346 -19.68 -9.81 -15.85
CA TRP A 346 -19.00 -8.52 -16.07
C TRP A 346 -18.72 -8.28 -17.57
N THR A 347 -18.13 -9.28 -18.23
CA THR A 347 -17.80 -9.22 -19.66
C THR A 347 -19.04 -9.14 -20.55
N ILE A 348 -20.14 -9.81 -20.17
CA ILE A 348 -21.40 -9.72 -20.92
C ILE A 348 -22.00 -8.32 -20.79
N ILE A 349 -21.97 -7.74 -19.60
CA ILE A 349 -22.47 -6.38 -19.36
C ILE A 349 -21.67 -5.39 -20.22
N ASP A 350 -20.35 -5.41 -20.14
CA ASP A 350 -19.47 -4.48 -20.87
C ASP A 350 -19.58 -4.62 -22.41
N ASN A 351 -19.89 -5.83 -22.90
CA ASN A 351 -20.01 -6.11 -24.34
C ASN A 351 -21.45 -6.03 -24.88
N THR A 352 -22.45 -5.74 -24.05
CA THR A 352 -23.84 -5.63 -24.52
C THR A 352 -24.16 -4.18 -24.89
N PRO A 353 -24.43 -3.89 -26.18
CA PRO A 353 -24.78 -2.54 -26.61
C PRO A 353 -26.01 -1.99 -25.87
N GLY A 354 -25.95 -0.72 -25.46
CA GLY A 354 -27.03 -0.05 -24.74
C GLY A 354 -27.04 -0.25 -23.22
N LEU A 355 -26.14 -1.08 -22.67
CA LEU A 355 -25.86 -1.13 -21.24
C LEU A 355 -24.74 -0.16 -20.85
N PRO A 356 -24.83 0.50 -19.69
CA PRO A 356 -23.66 1.05 -19.00
C PRO A 356 -22.57 0.00 -18.77
N ALA A 357 -21.32 0.45 -18.62
CA ALA A 357 -20.24 -0.42 -18.22
C ALA A 357 -20.54 -1.06 -16.85
N ALA A 358 -20.09 -2.28 -16.62
CA ALA A 358 -20.26 -3.03 -15.37
C ALA A 358 -19.73 -2.26 -14.16
N SER A 359 -18.68 -1.43 -14.33
CA SER A 359 -18.19 -0.52 -13.28
C SER A 359 -19.23 0.51 -12.85
N THR A 360 -20.07 0.99 -13.77
CA THR A 360 -21.16 1.95 -13.49
C THR A 360 -22.21 1.29 -12.61
N TYR A 361 -22.60 0.06 -12.94
CA TYR A 361 -23.50 -0.71 -12.08
C TYR A 361 -22.90 -0.96 -10.71
N TRP A 362 -21.58 -1.21 -10.64
CA TRP A 362 -20.89 -1.40 -9.37
C TRP A 362 -20.92 -0.15 -8.47
N GLU A 363 -20.77 1.04 -9.05
CA GLU A 363 -20.84 2.30 -8.30
C GLU A 363 -22.23 2.56 -7.72
N HIS A 364 -23.30 2.25 -8.47
CA HIS A 364 -24.68 2.45 -8.02
C HIS A 364 -25.16 1.36 -7.03
N PHE A 365 -24.94 0.09 -7.36
CA PHE A 365 -25.55 -1.03 -6.64
C PHE A 365 -24.57 -1.80 -5.76
N GLY A 366 -23.27 -1.49 -5.82
CA GLY A 366 -22.22 -2.20 -5.10
C GLY A 366 -21.76 -3.47 -5.82
N THR A 367 -21.66 -4.59 -5.12
CA THR A 367 -21.05 -5.80 -5.71
C THR A 367 -21.93 -6.42 -6.80
N LEU A 368 -21.30 -7.12 -7.74
CA LEU A 368 -22.01 -7.84 -8.81
C LEU A 368 -22.99 -8.89 -8.24
N ARG A 369 -22.71 -9.44 -7.06
CA ARG A 369 -23.64 -10.32 -6.33
C ARG A 369 -24.89 -9.56 -5.86
N LYS A 370 -24.73 -8.36 -5.29
CA LYS A 370 -25.88 -7.54 -4.90
C LYS A 370 -26.73 -7.20 -6.12
N ILE A 371 -26.10 -6.89 -7.25
CA ILE A 371 -26.79 -6.72 -8.54
C ILE A 371 -27.55 -7.99 -8.92
N TYR A 372 -26.93 -9.17 -8.88
CA TYR A 372 -27.61 -10.43 -9.21
C TYR A 372 -28.80 -10.73 -8.29
N SER A 373 -28.65 -10.49 -6.99
CA SER A 373 -29.74 -10.61 -6.02
C SER A 373 -30.90 -9.66 -6.33
N LEU A 374 -30.64 -8.40 -6.68
CA LEU A 374 -31.67 -7.44 -7.12
C LEU A 374 -32.37 -7.84 -8.42
N LEU A 375 -31.74 -8.70 -9.21
CA LEU A 375 -32.29 -9.26 -10.46
C LEU A 375 -32.98 -10.61 -10.26
N GLY A 376 -32.94 -11.19 -9.05
CA GLY A 376 -33.40 -12.57 -8.82
C GLY A 376 -32.60 -13.60 -9.62
N TYR A 377 -31.36 -13.28 -10.01
CA TYR A 377 -30.52 -14.12 -10.84
C TYR A 377 -29.55 -14.93 -9.99
N ASP A 378 -29.67 -16.25 -10.06
CA ASP A 378 -28.68 -17.15 -9.48
C ASP A 378 -27.70 -17.63 -10.58
N PRO A 379 -26.43 -17.18 -10.59
CA PRO A 379 -25.47 -17.65 -11.55
C PRO A 379 -25.17 -19.15 -11.31
N SER A 380 -25.39 -19.98 -12.33
CA SER A 380 -25.14 -21.44 -12.33
C SER A 380 -23.74 -21.88 -11.86
N ARG A 381 -22.79 -20.94 -11.73
CA ARG A 381 -21.52 -21.15 -11.04
C ARG A 381 -21.62 -20.61 -9.62
N TYR A 382 -22.14 -21.45 -8.72
CA TYR A 382 -22.15 -21.25 -7.27
C TYR A 382 -20.85 -20.63 -6.74
N CYS A 383 -20.96 -19.37 -6.29
CA CYS A 383 -19.95 -18.65 -5.51
C CYS A 383 -20.12 -18.90 -3.99
N ASP A 384 -20.83 -19.95 -3.58
CA ASP A 384 -21.05 -20.38 -2.19
C ASP A 384 -19.76 -20.48 -1.38
N TRP A 385 -18.63 -20.76 -2.04
CA TRP A 385 -17.31 -20.74 -1.40
C TRP A 385 -17.03 -19.42 -0.67
N ILE A 386 -17.46 -18.27 -1.20
CA ILE A 386 -17.17 -16.97 -0.59
C ILE A 386 -17.96 -16.82 0.71
N ASP A 387 -19.19 -17.30 0.72
CA ASP A 387 -20.10 -17.21 1.88
C ASP A 387 -19.74 -18.29 2.92
N SER A 388 -19.34 -19.49 2.46
CA SER A 388 -18.80 -20.56 3.31
C SER A 388 -17.33 -20.36 3.70
N ARG A 389 -16.64 -19.30 3.23
CA ARG A 389 -15.24 -19.05 3.58
C ARG A 389 -15.09 -18.76 5.06
N VAL A 390 -16.04 -18.02 5.65
CA VAL A 390 -16.06 -17.73 7.09
C VAL A 390 -16.29 -19.04 7.85
N TYR A 391 -17.33 -19.79 7.48
CA TYR A 391 -17.60 -21.11 8.06
C TYR A 391 -16.40 -22.05 8.01
N TRP A 392 -15.75 -22.20 6.84
CA TRP A 392 -14.57 -23.06 6.71
C TRP A 392 -13.35 -22.50 7.43
N SER A 393 -13.24 -21.18 7.60
CA SER A 393 -12.22 -20.57 8.46
C SER A 393 -12.45 -20.98 9.91
N ASP A 394 -13.67 -20.91 10.41
CA ASP A 394 -14.02 -21.29 11.78
C ASP A 394 -13.77 -22.79 12.02
N VAL A 395 -14.10 -23.63 11.02
CA VAL A 395 -13.78 -25.06 11.04
C VAL A 395 -12.27 -25.30 11.11
N LEU A 396 -11.46 -24.57 10.33
CA LEU A 396 -9.99 -24.67 10.40
C LEU A 396 -9.48 -24.30 11.79
N VAL A 397 -9.95 -23.19 12.37
CA VAL A 397 -9.57 -22.77 13.73
C VAL A 397 -9.93 -23.83 14.75
N LYS A 398 -11.16 -24.34 14.70
CA LYS A 398 -11.63 -25.39 15.63
C LYS A 398 -10.73 -26.63 15.59
N HIS A 399 -10.41 -27.13 14.41
CA HIS A 399 -9.58 -28.33 14.27
C HIS A 399 -8.12 -28.05 14.65
N ALA A 400 -7.58 -26.87 14.34
CA ALA A 400 -6.23 -26.48 14.77
C ALA A 400 -6.12 -26.43 16.29
N THR A 401 -7.13 -25.89 16.98
CA THR A 401 -7.20 -25.87 18.45
C THR A 401 -7.27 -27.28 19.02
N GLN A 402 -8.16 -28.13 18.50
CA GLN A 402 -8.28 -29.54 18.96
C GLN A 402 -6.97 -30.31 18.80
N VAL A 403 -6.25 -30.12 17.69
CA VAL A 403 -4.93 -30.73 17.48
C VAL A 403 -3.90 -30.18 18.47
N ALA A 404 -3.89 -28.86 18.72
CA ALA A 404 -2.96 -28.26 19.68
C ALA A 404 -3.20 -28.75 21.11
N GLU A 405 -4.46 -28.84 21.53
CA GLU A 405 -4.87 -29.38 22.83
C GLU A 405 -4.45 -30.84 22.97
N ALA A 406 -4.74 -31.69 21.98
CA ALA A 406 -4.38 -33.10 21.99
C ALA A 406 -2.87 -33.38 21.95
N LEU A 407 -2.06 -32.43 21.46
CA LEU A 407 -0.60 -32.51 21.52
C LEU A 407 -0.03 -32.05 22.86
N THR A 408 -0.70 -31.07 23.50
CA THR A 408 -0.29 -30.49 24.78
C THR A 408 -0.67 -31.39 25.96
N ILE A 409 -1.88 -31.98 25.94
CA ILE A 409 -2.38 -32.88 27.00
C ILE A 409 -1.50 -34.13 27.13
N ASP A 410 -1.07 -34.70 26.00
CA ASP A 410 -0.23 -35.90 25.97
C ASP A 410 1.24 -35.62 26.35
N GLN A 411 1.60 -34.38 26.72
CA GLN A 411 2.96 -33.90 27.00
C GLN A 411 3.99 -34.17 25.89
N LYS A 412 3.53 -34.55 24.69
CA LYS A 412 4.40 -34.89 23.54
C LYS A 412 4.94 -33.66 22.84
N ALA A 413 4.22 -32.53 22.87
CA ALA A 413 4.70 -31.28 22.30
C ALA A 413 4.01 -30.05 22.91
N ASN A 414 4.75 -28.96 23.05
CA ASN A 414 4.16 -27.65 23.29
C ASN A 414 3.63 -27.09 21.95
N ALA A 415 2.31 -27.08 21.78
CA ALA A 415 1.65 -26.67 20.54
C ALA A 415 0.91 -25.33 20.73
N VAL A 416 1.31 -24.31 19.97
CA VAL A 416 0.69 -22.98 20.02
C VAL A 416 0.03 -22.65 18.68
N VAL A 417 -1.26 -22.31 18.70
CA VAL A 417 -2.01 -21.88 17.51
C VAL A 417 -1.53 -20.49 17.06
N GLU A 418 -1.31 -20.31 15.75
CA GLU A 418 -0.90 -19.04 15.17
C GLU A 418 -2.02 -18.00 15.23
N GLN A 419 -1.68 -16.69 15.22
CA GLN A 419 -2.65 -15.59 15.27
C GLN A 419 -3.69 -15.60 14.14
N ASN A 420 -3.43 -16.29 13.03
CA ASN A 420 -4.37 -16.42 11.91
C ASN A 420 -5.37 -17.58 12.10
N GLY A 421 -5.24 -18.37 13.16
CA GLY A 421 -6.07 -19.54 13.50
C GLY A 421 -5.96 -20.75 12.55
N ALA A 422 -5.30 -20.61 11.41
CA ALA A 422 -5.21 -21.64 10.37
C ALA A 422 -3.91 -22.45 10.42
N GLY A 423 -3.08 -22.24 11.44
CA GLY A 423 -1.84 -22.98 11.63
C GLY A 423 -1.48 -23.09 13.12
N LEU A 424 -0.57 -24.00 13.44
CA LEU A 424 0.00 -24.15 14.77
C LEU A 424 1.49 -24.45 14.67
N MET A 425 2.22 -24.08 15.73
CA MET A 425 3.63 -24.36 15.90
C MET A 425 3.82 -25.38 17.02
N ALA A 426 4.38 -26.55 16.70
CA ALA A 426 4.71 -27.58 17.68
C ALA A 426 6.21 -27.53 18.02
N ASN A 427 6.54 -27.53 19.31
CA ASN A 427 7.90 -27.48 19.87
C ASN A 427 8.77 -26.33 19.32
N GLY A 428 8.15 -25.24 18.83
CA GLY A 428 8.84 -24.12 18.18
C GLY A 428 9.57 -24.46 16.88
N LYS A 429 9.44 -25.69 16.37
CA LYS A 429 10.23 -26.22 15.23
C LYS A 429 9.37 -26.72 14.07
N LEU A 430 8.25 -27.38 14.36
CA LEU A 430 7.38 -27.94 13.33
C LEU A 430 6.17 -27.03 13.12
N ARG A 431 6.13 -26.38 11.96
CA ARG A 431 4.95 -25.62 11.52
C ARG A 431 3.94 -26.54 10.86
N ILE A 432 2.70 -26.49 11.35
CA ILE A 432 1.57 -27.22 10.78
C ILE A 432 0.56 -26.20 10.27
N THR A 433 0.11 -26.33 9.03
CA THR A 433 -0.88 -25.42 8.44
C THR A 433 -2.06 -26.18 7.88
N PHE A 434 -3.26 -25.76 8.26
CA PHE A 434 -4.50 -26.36 7.85
C PHE A 434 -5.05 -25.62 6.62
N LEU A 435 -5.51 -26.37 5.62
CA LEU A 435 -6.01 -25.83 4.36
C LEU A 435 -7.32 -26.53 3.98
N VAL A 436 -8.28 -25.80 3.42
CA VAL A 436 -9.48 -26.41 2.83
C VAL A 436 -9.34 -26.50 1.30
N ALA A 437 -9.45 -27.72 0.76
CA ALA A 437 -9.41 -27.99 -0.67
C ALA A 437 -10.80 -28.29 -1.22
N ARG A 438 -11.25 -27.42 -2.14
CA ARG A 438 -12.57 -27.51 -2.78
C ARG A 438 -12.58 -28.57 -3.87
N HIS A 439 -13.63 -29.37 -3.95
CA HIS A 439 -13.93 -30.20 -5.11
C HIS A 439 -14.29 -29.33 -6.33
N LEU A 440 -13.58 -29.52 -7.44
CA LEU A 440 -13.80 -28.80 -8.69
C LEU A 440 -14.65 -29.66 -9.64
N PRO A 441 -15.90 -29.25 -9.96
CA PRO A 441 -16.74 -30.03 -10.86
C PRO A 441 -16.19 -30.04 -12.30
N LYS A 442 -15.95 -31.25 -12.81
CA LYS A 442 -15.73 -31.67 -14.21
C LYS A 442 -15.00 -30.67 -15.13
N ARG A 443 -13.65 -30.71 -15.11
CA ARG A 443 -12.82 -30.20 -16.21
C ARG A 443 -11.74 -31.18 -16.71
N ASN A 444 -11.61 -32.34 -16.06
CA ASN A 444 -10.61 -33.38 -16.34
C ASN A 444 -11.24 -34.75 -16.00
N PRO A 445 -10.80 -35.89 -16.58
CA PRO A 445 -11.36 -37.22 -16.32
C PRO A 445 -10.98 -37.78 -14.93
N SER A 446 -10.59 -36.92 -13.99
CA SER A 446 -10.27 -37.30 -12.62
C SER A 446 -10.72 -36.17 -11.69
N PRO A 447 -11.40 -36.48 -10.56
CA PRO A 447 -11.80 -35.46 -9.60
C PRO A 447 -10.58 -34.71 -9.08
N GLN A 448 -10.69 -33.39 -9.01
CA GLN A 448 -9.62 -32.49 -8.57
C GLN A 448 -10.07 -31.64 -7.40
N TRP A 449 -9.21 -31.54 -6.39
CA TRP A 449 -9.36 -30.61 -5.28
C TRP A 449 -8.32 -29.51 -5.34
N ARG A 450 -8.70 -28.30 -4.93
CA ARG A 450 -7.77 -27.16 -4.95
C ARG A 450 -7.89 -26.31 -3.68
N ALA A 451 -6.75 -26.08 -3.03
CA ALA A 451 -6.61 -25.22 -1.85
C ALA A 451 -5.65 -24.06 -2.15
N ARG A 452 -5.88 -22.88 -1.56
CA ARG A 452 -4.94 -21.75 -1.64
C ARG A 452 -4.03 -21.79 -0.41
N ARG A 453 -2.71 -21.87 -0.62
CA ARG A 453 -1.73 -22.01 0.49
C ARG A 453 -0.97 -20.74 0.86
N GLY A 454 -1.05 -19.66 0.08
CA GLY A 454 -0.25 -18.45 0.35
C GLY A 454 1.26 -18.67 0.23
N LYS A 455 2.09 -17.86 0.91
CA LYS A 455 3.56 -18.02 0.97
C LYS A 455 3.95 -18.86 2.20
N ILE A 456 3.79 -20.18 2.11
CA ILE A 456 4.30 -21.12 3.12
C ILE A 456 5.58 -21.75 2.55
N SER A 457 6.69 -21.67 3.30
CA SER A 457 8.01 -22.10 2.83
C SER A 457 8.50 -23.42 3.45
N ALA A 458 7.97 -23.83 4.60
CA ALA A 458 8.38 -25.03 5.32
C ALA A 458 7.27 -25.53 6.26
N GLY A 459 7.29 -26.82 6.61
CA GLY A 459 6.34 -27.45 7.53
C GLY A 459 5.50 -28.56 6.90
N VAL A 460 4.39 -28.88 7.55
CA VAL A 460 3.39 -29.88 7.14
C VAL A 460 2.08 -29.17 6.83
N LEU A 461 1.43 -29.56 5.73
CA LEU A 461 0.10 -29.11 5.36
C LEU A 461 -0.91 -30.22 5.64
N ILE A 462 -1.98 -29.87 6.33
CA ILE A 462 -3.13 -30.75 6.55
C ILE A 462 -4.26 -30.19 5.70
N VAL A 463 -4.62 -30.92 4.65
CA VAL A 463 -5.56 -30.46 3.63
C VAL A 463 -6.89 -31.18 3.78
N PHE A 464 -7.94 -30.43 4.10
CA PHE A 464 -9.30 -30.93 4.27
C PHE A 464 -9.91 -31.02 2.88
N ARG A 465 -10.05 -32.23 2.32
CA ARG A 465 -10.75 -32.38 1.04
C ARG A 465 -12.23 -32.32 1.30
N LEU A 466 -12.92 -31.42 0.62
CA LEU A 466 -14.37 -31.35 0.74
C LEU A 466 -15.06 -32.41 -0.15
N ASN A 467 -16.25 -32.82 0.25
CA ASN A 467 -17.12 -33.68 -0.55
C ASN A 467 -17.58 -32.99 -1.85
N GLU A 468 -18.28 -33.72 -2.72
CA GLU A 468 -18.64 -33.22 -4.05
C GLU A 468 -19.50 -31.97 -4.02
N LEU A 469 -20.31 -31.82 -2.97
CA LEU A 469 -21.17 -30.68 -2.70
C LEU A 469 -20.44 -29.50 -2.02
N ASN A 470 -19.18 -29.68 -1.61
CA ASN A 470 -18.40 -28.75 -0.79
C ASN A 470 -19.09 -28.34 0.54
N LYS A 471 -19.95 -29.20 1.08
CA LYS A 471 -20.72 -28.95 2.33
C LYS A 471 -20.19 -29.72 3.54
N GLY A 472 -19.31 -30.70 3.33
CA GLY A 472 -18.71 -31.50 4.39
C GLY A 472 -17.28 -31.89 4.06
N ILE A 473 -16.51 -32.25 5.09
CA ILE A 473 -15.17 -32.82 4.93
C ILE A 473 -15.35 -34.26 4.43
N LYS A 474 -14.65 -34.60 3.35
CA LYS A 474 -14.58 -35.96 2.80
C LYS A 474 -13.50 -36.76 3.54
N ASP A 475 -12.29 -36.20 3.62
CA ASP A 475 -11.13 -36.78 4.30
C ASP A 475 -10.04 -35.71 4.51
N TYR A 476 -8.95 -36.11 5.15
CA TYR A 476 -7.78 -35.28 5.41
C TYR A 476 -6.57 -35.85 4.67
N VAL A 477 -5.74 -34.96 4.13
CA VAL A 477 -4.49 -35.34 3.47
C VAL A 477 -3.33 -34.62 4.15
N VAL A 478 -2.34 -35.38 4.61
CA VAL A 478 -1.12 -34.85 5.25
C VAL A 478 0.02 -34.87 4.24
N ILE A 479 0.49 -33.68 3.84
CA ILE A 479 1.54 -33.48 2.83
C ILE A 479 2.62 -32.52 3.33
N PRO A 480 3.87 -32.62 2.85
CA PRO A 480 4.90 -31.63 3.16
C PRO A 480 4.58 -30.27 2.52
N ALA A 481 5.04 -29.17 3.12
CA ALA A 481 4.87 -27.82 2.56
C ALA A 481 5.56 -27.64 1.19
N SER A 482 6.57 -28.47 0.89
CA SER A 482 7.25 -28.54 -0.42
C SER A 482 6.37 -29.12 -1.54
N TRP A 483 5.17 -29.62 -1.23
CA TRP A 483 4.27 -30.23 -2.21
C TRP A 483 3.77 -29.22 -3.25
N GLY A 484 4.25 -29.36 -4.48
CA GLY A 484 3.92 -28.50 -5.62
C GLY A 484 4.55 -27.10 -5.56
N THR A 485 4.52 -26.37 -6.67
CA THR A 485 5.04 -25.00 -6.80
C THR A 485 3.90 -24.01 -7.11
N GLY A 486 3.89 -22.85 -6.45
CA GLY A 486 2.87 -21.80 -6.67
C GLY A 486 1.85 -21.59 -5.52
N ALA A 487 0.87 -20.72 -5.76
CA ALA A 487 -0.05 -20.21 -4.74
C ALA A 487 -1.19 -21.19 -4.34
N TYR A 488 -1.31 -22.32 -5.03
CA TYR A 488 -2.36 -23.32 -4.84
C TYR A 488 -1.77 -24.72 -4.71
N VAL A 489 -2.39 -25.53 -3.86
CA VAL A 489 -2.20 -26.98 -3.80
C VAL A 489 -3.32 -27.61 -4.62
N ALA A 490 -2.96 -28.41 -5.61
CA ALA A 490 -3.90 -29.19 -6.40
C ALA A 490 -3.74 -30.68 -6.04
N LEU A 491 -4.85 -31.32 -5.69
CA LEU A 491 -4.90 -32.74 -5.33
C LEU A 491 -5.79 -33.48 -6.33
N SER A 492 -5.40 -34.68 -6.71
CA SER A 492 -6.23 -35.65 -7.42
C SER A 492 -5.85 -37.03 -6.93
N ASP A 493 -6.73 -38.02 -7.06
CA ASP A 493 -6.42 -39.36 -6.57
C ASP A 493 -5.18 -39.95 -7.25
N LYS A 494 -4.95 -39.66 -8.54
CA LYS A 494 -3.72 -40.02 -9.26
C LYS A 494 -2.46 -39.40 -8.64
N VAL A 495 -2.50 -38.11 -8.30
CA VAL A 495 -1.34 -37.39 -7.71
C VAL A 495 -1.09 -37.87 -6.28
N LEU A 496 -2.15 -38.10 -5.50
CA LEU A 496 -2.03 -38.61 -4.13
C LEU A 496 -1.41 -40.01 -4.11
N ALA A 497 -1.81 -40.89 -5.03
CA ALA A 497 -1.23 -42.23 -5.17
C ALA A 497 0.24 -42.18 -5.63
N ARG A 498 0.56 -41.34 -6.63
CA ARG A 498 1.93 -41.23 -7.18
C ARG A 498 2.95 -40.77 -6.13
N GLU A 499 2.57 -39.80 -5.33
CA GLU A 499 3.45 -39.16 -4.35
C GLU A 499 3.33 -39.77 -2.94
N LYS A 500 2.59 -40.89 -2.80
CA LYS A 500 2.37 -41.61 -1.53
C LYS A 500 1.91 -40.69 -0.38
N ALA A 501 0.96 -39.80 -0.65
CA ALA A 501 0.41 -38.94 0.39
C ALA A 501 -0.35 -39.75 1.44
N VAL A 502 -0.20 -39.36 2.71
CA VAL A 502 -0.96 -39.94 3.81
C VAL A 502 -2.37 -39.38 3.78
N ARG A 503 -3.36 -40.26 3.63
CA ARG A 503 -4.79 -39.95 3.66
C ARG A 503 -5.40 -40.61 4.88
N VAL A 504 -6.20 -39.85 5.60
CA VAL A 504 -6.86 -40.29 6.83
C VAL A 504 -8.29 -39.78 6.86
N ASP A 505 -9.19 -40.53 7.48
CA ASP A 505 -10.63 -40.27 7.41
C ASP A 505 -11.15 -39.47 8.61
N SER A 506 -10.35 -39.36 9.67
CA SER A 506 -10.71 -38.67 10.92
C SER A 506 -9.63 -37.72 11.43
N LEU A 507 -10.04 -36.74 12.26
CA LEU A 507 -9.11 -35.83 12.93
C LEU A 507 -8.21 -36.59 13.93
N ASP A 508 -8.71 -37.64 14.57
CA ASP A 508 -7.93 -38.45 15.52
C ASP A 508 -6.77 -39.18 14.82
N GLU A 509 -6.98 -39.62 13.58
CA GLU A 509 -5.90 -40.16 12.73
C GLU A 509 -4.90 -39.09 12.33
N VAL A 510 -5.35 -37.87 12.03
CA VAL A 510 -4.44 -36.72 11.80
C VAL A 510 -3.58 -36.48 13.03
N ILE A 511 -4.15 -36.49 14.23
CA ILE A 511 -3.41 -36.32 15.49
C ILE A 511 -2.39 -37.44 15.68
N ARG A 512 -2.75 -38.71 15.40
CA ARG A 512 -1.82 -39.85 15.46
C ARG A 512 -0.65 -39.68 14.48
N GLU A 513 -0.93 -39.30 13.24
CA GLU A 513 0.09 -39.08 12.21
C GLU A 513 1.07 -37.95 12.59
N ILE A 514 0.56 -36.85 13.14
CA ILE A 514 1.42 -35.75 13.63
C ILE A 514 2.31 -36.22 14.79
N LYS A 515 1.75 -37.00 15.72
CA LYS A 515 2.50 -37.57 16.85
C LYS A 515 3.64 -38.47 16.37
N THR A 516 3.39 -39.36 15.40
CA THR A 516 4.43 -40.22 14.81
C THR A 516 5.56 -39.40 14.19
N ARG A 517 5.23 -38.36 13.41
CA ARG A 517 6.25 -37.49 12.78
C ARG A 517 7.07 -36.69 13.77
N LEU A 518 6.47 -36.25 14.88
CA LEU A 518 7.19 -35.58 15.96
C LEU A 518 8.22 -36.52 16.61
N MET A 519 7.85 -37.79 16.83
CA MET A 519 8.75 -38.81 17.38
C MET A 519 9.92 -39.14 16.43
N GLU A 520 9.65 -39.20 15.11
CA GLU A 520 10.70 -39.39 14.10
C GLU A 520 11.69 -38.21 14.05
N THR A 521 11.22 -36.97 14.25
CA THR A 521 12.10 -35.79 14.28
C THR A 521 12.96 -35.68 15.54
N ASP A 522 12.53 -36.25 16.68
CA ASP A 522 13.31 -36.30 17.91
C ASP A 522 14.37 -37.42 17.91
N HIS A 523 14.15 -38.50 17.13
CA HIS A 523 15.09 -39.62 17.02
C HIS A 523 16.14 -39.47 15.89
N ALA A 524 16.05 -38.43 15.05
CA ALA A 524 16.95 -38.21 13.92
C ALA A 524 18.28 -37.49 14.28
N VAL A 525 18.85 -37.73 15.47
CA VAL A 525 20.22 -37.31 15.80
C VAL A 525 21.10 -38.53 16.11
N PRO A 526 21.97 -38.92 15.17
CA PRO A 526 23.28 -39.45 15.54
C PRO A 526 24.36 -38.43 15.18
N THR A 527 25.14 -38.11 16.19
CA THR A 527 26.46 -37.47 16.16
C THR A 527 27.37 -38.07 15.09
N LYS A 528 27.81 -37.23 14.14
CA LYS A 528 29.06 -37.46 13.38
C LYS A 528 29.94 -36.21 13.43
N PRO A 529 31.27 -36.35 13.56
CA PRO A 529 32.17 -35.23 13.81
C PRO A 529 32.30 -34.34 12.57
N SER A 530 32.44 -33.04 12.80
CA SER A 530 32.64 -32.04 11.75
C SER A 530 33.88 -32.35 10.91
N ARG A 531 33.70 -32.71 9.63
CA ARG A 531 34.78 -32.70 8.63
C ARG A 531 35.07 -31.27 8.23
N GLN A 532 36.34 -30.89 8.36
CA GLN A 532 36.93 -29.62 7.93
C GLN A 532 36.61 -29.30 6.46
N ASN A 533 36.11 -28.08 6.22
CA ASN A 533 35.92 -27.54 4.89
C ASN A 533 37.29 -27.24 4.23
N LYS A 534 37.68 -28.09 3.27
CA LYS A 534 38.70 -27.75 2.26
C LYS A 534 38.16 -26.64 1.35
N ARG A 535 38.87 -25.51 1.33
CA ARG A 535 38.70 -24.40 0.37
C ARG A 535 38.66 -24.93 -1.07
N ARG A 536 37.56 -24.66 -1.78
CA ARG A 536 37.44 -24.87 -3.23
C ARG A 536 37.94 -23.62 -3.95
N LYS A 537 38.99 -23.78 -4.77
CA LYS A 537 39.59 -22.77 -5.65
C LYS A 537 38.55 -22.24 -6.65
N LEU A 538 38.48 -20.92 -6.80
CA LEU A 538 37.78 -20.23 -7.89
C LEU A 538 38.50 -20.50 -9.22
N SER A 539 37.77 -21.06 -10.19
CA SER A 539 38.22 -21.28 -11.55
C SER A 539 38.09 -20.00 -12.39
N ARG A 540 39.20 -19.59 -13.01
CA ARG A 540 39.35 -18.52 -14.00
C ARG A 540 38.38 -18.65 -15.18
N SER A 541 37.71 -17.57 -15.56
CA SER A 541 37.05 -17.44 -16.86
C SER A 541 38.08 -17.05 -17.94
N LYS A 542 38.14 -17.84 -19.01
CA LYS A 542 38.99 -17.64 -20.19
C LYS A 542 38.49 -16.46 -21.03
N THR A 543 39.37 -15.51 -21.32
CA THR A 543 39.31 -14.60 -22.46
C THR A 543 39.63 -15.37 -23.75
N LYS A 544 38.82 -15.19 -24.79
CA LYS A 544 39.11 -15.61 -26.18
C LYS A 544 39.74 -14.43 -26.91
N ASN A 545 40.95 -14.63 -27.40
CA ASN A 545 41.64 -13.77 -28.36
C ASN A 545 41.88 -14.56 -29.67
N GLY A 546 41.88 -13.83 -30.78
CA GLY A 546 42.26 -14.23 -32.14
C GLY A 546 41.51 -13.30 -33.09
N GLY A 547 42.09 -12.27 -33.73
CA GLY A 547 43.38 -12.19 -34.44
C GLY A 547 43.10 -12.47 -35.93
N GLY A 548 43.47 -11.66 -36.93
CA GLY A 548 44.21 -10.40 -37.01
C GLY A 548 44.39 -9.99 -38.50
N ARG A 549 45.21 -8.94 -38.74
CA ARG A 549 45.96 -8.55 -39.97
C ARG A 549 45.10 -8.11 -41.18
N HIS A 550 45.35 -7.01 -41.90
CA HIS A 550 46.56 -6.21 -42.16
C HIS A 550 46.25 -4.71 -42.08
#